data_AF-A0A553AMG3-F1
#
_entry.id   AF-A0A553AMG3-F1
#
_cell.length_a   1.000
_cell.length_b   1.000
_cell.length_c   1.000
_cell.angle_alpha   90.00
_cell.angle_beta   90.00
_cell.angle_gamma   90.00
#
_symmetry.space_group_name_H-M   'P 1'
#
loop_
_entity.id
_entity.type
_entity.pdbx_description
1 polymer ?
#
loop_
_entity_poly.entity_id
_entity_poly.type
_entity_poly.pdbx_seq_one_letter_code
_entity_poly.pdbx_strand_id
1 'polypeptide(L)'
;MAEPGQAFNYYLYIAGEGAFYDIRINDVSIHRDFDGGQANMTLPVNTYLTSAENTVSFRFVSVMGDPYEYNVANPDFFVDAQMQRLDLVSRERANLTVLGLQLDETNRIVFPEINTFGLPAQTGDARLGLIGKARINDQLVLDSGWGDSWPAREVQRSFTVTGDFPDPVWLKGQVLENTPQMRADLLAAYADLHRVIAGGDEAAITEAYREVWQHTAVTANFGTLEGFLEKASPMKQLAPVNAAGETLQPLDLVLGEKDFQIQMMGGGRLVRIIPDPIIWSAVPGSDHVTSTNVAFYRDADGRFRIGAVLF
;
A
#
# COMPACT_ATOMS: atom_id res chain seq x y z
N MET A 1 2.68 -25.15 18.46
CA MET A 1 3.89 -24.40 18.88
C MET A 1 4.79 -24.32 17.66
N ALA A 2 5.02 -23.12 17.12
CA ALA A 2 5.96 -22.93 16.02
C ALA A 2 7.39 -23.11 16.55
N GLU A 3 8.23 -23.82 15.82
CA GLU A 3 9.64 -23.96 16.19
C GLU A 3 10.38 -22.62 16.02
N PRO A 4 11.26 -22.24 16.97
CA PRO A 4 12.12 -21.08 16.81
C PRO A 4 13.08 -21.30 15.64
N GLY A 5 12.97 -20.50 14.57
CA GLY A 5 13.94 -20.47 13.47
C GLY A 5 13.39 -20.50 12.05
N GLN A 6 12.08 -20.50 11.82
CA GLN A 6 11.56 -20.40 10.46
C GLN A 6 11.26 -18.94 10.06
N ALA A 7 12.05 -18.45 9.11
CA ALA A 7 11.88 -17.13 8.50
C ALA A 7 11.06 -17.25 7.20
N PHE A 8 10.02 -16.42 7.06
CA PHE A 8 9.14 -16.45 5.88
C PHE A 8 9.03 -15.07 5.24
N ASN A 9 8.98 -15.05 3.92
CA ASN A 9 8.53 -13.87 3.18
C ASN A 9 7.16 -14.12 2.56
N TYR A 10 6.37 -13.05 2.54
CA TYR A 10 5.05 -13.01 1.95
C TYR A 10 5.07 -12.03 0.79
N TYR A 11 4.53 -12.48 -0.33
CA TYR A 11 4.42 -11.70 -1.55
C TYR A 11 2.97 -11.71 -2.02
N LEU A 12 2.49 -10.56 -2.45
CA LEU A 12 1.23 -10.45 -3.16
C LEU A 12 1.52 -10.29 -4.65
N TYR A 13 1.12 -11.29 -5.42
CA TYR A 13 1.09 -11.25 -6.88
C TYR A 13 -0.24 -10.68 -7.31
N ILE A 14 -0.22 -9.68 -8.18
CA ILE A 14 -1.43 -9.03 -8.67
C ILE A 14 -1.34 -9.01 -10.20
N ALA A 15 -2.39 -9.51 -10.84
CA ALA A 15 -2.66 -9.29 -12.25
C ALA A 15 -4.06 -8.70 -12.39
N GLY A 16 -4.21 -7.67 -13.19
CA GLY A 16 -5.52 -7.08 -13.45
C GLY A 16 -5.55 -6.21 -14.68
N GLU A 17 -6.75 -5.85 -15.11
CA GLU A 17 -6.98 -5.01 -16.29
C GLU A 17 -8.32 -4.27 -16.16
N GLY A 18 -8.44 -3.12 -16.83
CA GLY A 18 -9.71 -2.43 -17.02
C GLY A 18 -10.24 -1.74 -15.76
N ALA A 19 -9.35 -1.30 -14.87
CA ALA A 19 -9.77 -0.65 -13.61
C ALA A 19 -8.82 0.45 -13.14
N PHE A 20 -9.40 1.51 -12.55
CA PHE A 20 -8.70 2.32 -11.56
C PHE A 20 -8.85 1.65 -10.21
N TYR A 21 -7.79 1.55 -9.41
CA TYR A 21 -7.86 0.81 -8.16
C TYR A 21 -6.90 1.27 -7.04
N ASP A 22 -7.25 0.84 -5.83
CA ASP A 22 -6.44 0.87 -4.62
C ASP A 22 -6.54 -0.48 -3.94
N ILE A 23 -5.42 -1.21 -3.91
CA ILE A 23 -5.32 -2.49 -3.20
C ILE A 23 -4.73 -2.27 -1.82
N ARG A 24 -5.37 -2.88 -0.81
CA ARG A 24 -5.03 -2.68 0.60
C ARG A 24 -4.84 -3.99 1.33
N ILE A 25 -3.95 -3.98 2.32
CA ILE A 25 -3.86 -5.02 3.34
C ILE A 25 -4.11 -4.37 4.70
N ASN A 26 -5.04 -4.92 5.50
CA ASN A 26 -5.41 -4.38 6.80
C ASN A 26 -5.76 -2.88 6.77
N ASP A 27 -6.51 -2.50 5.72
CA ASP A 27 -6.90 -1.11 5.40
C ASP A 27 -5.70 -0.14 5.18
N VAL A 28 -4.50 -0.66 4.92
CA VAL A 28 -3.35 0.12 4.48
C VAL A 28 -3.18 -0.06 2.98
N SER A 29 -3.19 1.05 2.23
CA SER A 29 -2.93 1.06 0.79
C SER A 29 -1.52 0.57 0.50
N ILE A 30 -1.40 -0.49 -0.29
CA ILE A 30 -0.12 -1.08 -0.66
C ILE A 30 0.25 -0.78 -2.11
N HIS A 31 -0.73 -0.49 -2.98
CA HIS A 31 -0.50 -0.03 -4.34
C HIS A 31 -1.77 0.58 -4.93
N ARG A 32 -1.61 1.53 -5.85
CA ARG A 32 -2.70 2.24 -6.53
C ARG A 32 -2.33 2.49 -7.98
N ASP A 33 -3.34 2.46 -8.83
CA ASP A 33 -3.20 2.65 -10.27
C ASP A 33 -4.46 3.33 -10.82
N PHE A 34 -4.25 4.32 -11.67
CA PHE A 34 -5.29 5.13 -12.30
C PHE A 34 -5.12 5.20 -13.83
N ASP A 35 -4.38 4.26 -14.41
CA ASP A 35 -4.15 4.20 -15.86
C ASP A 35 -5.22 3.33 -16.56
N GLY A 36 -5.87 2.42 -15.84
CA GLY A 36 -6.94 1.57 -16.37
C GLY A 36 -6.47 0.42 -17.27
N GLY A 37 -5.17 0.39 -17.58
CA GLY A 37 -4.54 -0.64 -18.41
C GLY A 37 -4.27 -1.95 -17.67
N GLN A 38 -3.46 -2.79 -18.31
CA GLN A 38 -3.02 -4.04 -17.72
C GLN A 38 -1.96 -3.78 -16.65
N ALA A 39 -2.17 -4.34 -15.46
CA ALA A 39 -1.22 -4.32 -14.35
C ALA A 39 -0.75 -5.74 -14.04
N ASN A 40 0.56 -5.92 -13.86
CA ASN A 40 1.17 -7.16 -13.38
C ASN A 40 2.35 -6.86 -12.47
N MET A 41 2.26 -7.24 -11.20
CA MET A 41 3.27 -6.91 -10.21
C MET A 41 3.38 -7.93 -9.08
N THR A 42 4.50 -7.84 -8.36
CA THR A 42 4.77 -8.62 -7.15
C THR A 42 5.24 -7.68 -6.07
N LEU A 43 4.52 -7.65 -4.95
CA LEU A 43 4.80 -6.76 -3.82
C LEU A 43 5.18 -7.59 -2.59
N PRO A 44 6.30 -7.29 -1.90
CA PRO A 44 6.55 -7.87 -0.58
C PRO A 44 5.62 -7.22 0.43
N VAL A 45 4.93 -8.02 1.25
CA VAL A 45 3.81 -7.53 2.09
C VAL A 45 3.96 -7.82 3.58
N ASN A 46 5.09 -8.38 4.02
CA ASN A 46 5.36 -8.71 5.43
C ASN A 46 5.05 -7.55 6.40
N THR A 47 5.34 -6.32 6.00
CA THR A 47 5.17 -5.09 6.80
C THR A 47 3.72 -4.71 7.06
N TYR A 48 2.78 -5.29 6.32
CA TYR A 48 1.35 -5.01 6.45
C TYR A 48 0.58 -6.15 7.13
N LEU A 49 1.24 -7.28 7.39
CA LEU A 49 0.63 -8.47 7.98
C LEU A 49 0.66 -8.41 9.51
N THR A 50 -0.30 -9.08 10.12
CA THR A 50 -0.37 -9.35 11.55
C THR A 50 -0.40 -10.85 11.80
N SER A 51 -0.07 -11.27 13.03
CA SER A 51 -0.18 -12.67 13.46
C SER A 51 -1.64 -13.16 13.56
N ALA A 52 -2.62 -12.24 13.50
CA ALA A 52 -4.03 -12.52 13.62
C ALA A 52 -4.70 -12.71 12.25
N GLU A 53 -6.01 -12.51 12.19
CA GLU A 53 -6.74 -12.37 10.93
C GLU A 53 -6.26 -11.12 10.19
N ASN A 54 -5.99 -11.30 8.91
CA ASN A 54 -5.64 -10.23 7.99
C ASN A 54 -6.77 -10.02 6.99
N THR A 55 -6.84 -8.82 6.41
CA THR A 55 -7.77 -8.52 5.32
C THR A 55 -7.04 -8.02 4.11
N VAL A 56 -7.48 -8.42 2.93
CA VAL A 56 -7.14 -7.77 1.66
C VAL A 56 -8.41 -7.10 1.14
N SER A 57 -8.28 -5.88 0.63
CA SER A 57 -9.38 -5.24 -0.09
C SER A 57 -8.91 -4.64 -1.40
N PHE A 58 -9.79 -4.68 -2.39
CA PHE A 58 -9.59 -4.08 -3.70
C PHE A 58 -10.72 -3.09 -3.93
N ARG A 59 -10.38 -1.80 -3.85
CA ARG A 59 -11.29 -0.69 -4.14
C ARG A 59 -11.10 -0.29 -5.58
N PHE A 60 -12.16 -0.23 -6.37
CA PHE A 60 -12.02 -0.06 -7.80
C PHE A 60 -13.20 0.60 -8.47
N VAL A 61 -12.89 1.13 -9.65
CA VAL A 61 -13.83 1.57 -10.68
C VAL A 61 -13.44 0.84 -11.94
N SER A 62 -14.36 0.07 -12.54
CA SER A 62 -14.10 -0.50 -13.86
C SER A 62 -14.16 0.62 -14.88
N VAL A 63 -13.19 0.64 -15.80
CA VAL A 63 -13.05 1.66 -16.83
C VAL A 63 -13.03 1.01 -18.20
N MET A 64 -13.80 1.55 -19.14
CA MET A 64 -13.89 1.05 -20.52
C MET A 64 -13.65 2.18 -21.52
N GLY A 65 -12.72 1.98 -22.46
CA GLY A 65 -12.53 2.84 -23.65
C GLY A 65 -12.09 4.28 -23.38
N ASP A 66 -12.29 5.13 -24.40
CA ASP A 66 -11.99 6.57 -24.43
C ASP A 66 -13.28 7.40 -24.52
N PRO A 67 -13.51 8.46 -23.70
CA PRO A 67 -12.74 8.88 -22.52
C PRO A 67 -13.51 8.54 -21.24
N TYR A 68 -13.48 7.27 -20.83
CA TYR A 68 -13.92 6.74 -19.53
C TYR A 68 -15.42 6.56 -19.29
N GLU A 69 -15.95 5.43 -19.74
CA GLU A 69 -17.18 4.88 -19.15
C GLU A 69 -16.84 4.21 -17.81
N TYR A 70 -17.29 4.83 -16.70
CA TYR A 70 -17.04 4.34 -15.34
C TYR A 70 -18.12 3.38 -14.88
N ASN A 71 -17.72 2.29 -14.22
CA ASN A 71 -18.62 1.27 -13.71
C ASN A 71 -19.55 0.71 -14.80
N VAL A 72 -19.06 0.64 -16.04
CA VAL A 72 -19.67 -0.18 -17.08
C VAL A 72 -19.03 -1.56 -17.03
N ALA A 73 -19.79 -2.59 -17.40
CA ALA A 73 -19.26 -3.94 -17.55
C ALA A 73 -18.19 -3.92 -18.65
N ASN A 74 -16.92 -3.79 -18.24
CA ASN A 74 -15.80 -3.94 -19.14
C ASN A 74 -15.57 -5.45 -19.32
N PRO A 75 -15.69 -6.01 -20.54
CA PRO A 75 -15.47 -7.43 -20.79
C PRO A 75 -14.04 -7.89 -20.47
N ASP A 76 -13.07 -6.96 -20.49
CA ASP A 76 -11.67 -7.21 -20.19
C ASP A 76 -11.35 -7.03 -18.70
N PHE A 77 -12.30 -6.57 -17.88
CA PHE A 77 -12.04 -6.40 -16.44
C PHE A 77 -11.81 -7.75 -15.76
N PHE A 78 -10.64 -7.87 -15.14
CA PHE A 78 -10.36 -8.93 -14.18
C PHE A 78 -9.37 -8.47 -13.12
N VAL A 79 -9.39 -9.16 -11.99
CA VAL A 79 -8.37 -9.04 -10.94
C VAL A 79 -8.08 -10.43 -10.40
N ASP A 80 -6.82 -10.85 -10.46
CA ASP A 80 -6.31 -12.01 -9.76
C ASP A 80 -5.21 -11.55 -8.79
N ALA A 81 -5.47 -11.72 -7.50
CA ALA A 81 -4.48 -11.45 -6.47
C ALA A 81 -4.19 -12.73 -5.70
N GLN A 82 -2.92 -13.13 -5.69
CA GLN A 82 -2.43 -14.32 -5.03
C GLN A 82 -1.42 -13.98 -3.94
N MET A 83 -1.72 -14.40 -2.70
CA MET A 83 -0.76 -14.39 -1.62
C MET A 83 0.14 -15.62 -1.73
N GLN A 84 1.45 -15.41 -1.74
CA GLN A 84 2.45 -16.46 -1.64
C GLN A 84 3.23 -16.32 -0.35
N ARG A 85 3.44 -17.44 0.31
CA ARG A 85 4.40 -17.60 1.40
C ARG A 85 5.60 -18.38 0.88
N LEU A 86 6.80 -17.87 1.13
CA LEU A 86 8.06 -18.53 0.85
C LEU A 86 8.81 -18.79 2.16
N ASP A 87 9.14 -20.05 2.41
CA ASP A 87 10.10 -20.41 3.45
C ASP A 87 11.52 -20.09 3.01
N LEU A 88 12.23 -19.25 3.76
CA LEU A 88 13.56 -18.79 3.38
C LEU A 88 14.63 -19.87 3.54
N VAL A 89 14.37 -20.91 4.33
CA VAL A 89 15.29 -22.03 4.57
C VAL A 89 14.96 -23.21 3.65
N SER A 90 13.74 -23.74 3.74
CA SER A 90 13.34 -24.93 2.97
C SER A 90 13.01 -24.61 1.51
N ARG A 91 12.76 -23.33 1.18
CA ARG A 91 12.28 -22.86 -0.12
C ARG A 91 10.89 -23.38 -0.52
N GLU A 92 10.19 -24.03 0.40
CA GLU A 92 8.80 -24.41 0.20
C GLU A 92 7.92 -23.17 -0.02
N ARG A 93 6.94 -23.35 -0.91
CA ARG A 93 5.96 -22.32 -1.23
C ARG A 93 4.57 -22.79 -0.84
N ALA A 94 3.78 -21.86 -0.33
CA ALA A 94 2.33 -21.99 -0.21
C ALA A 94 1.72 -20.80 -0.94
N ASN A 95 0.59 -21.03 -1.61
CA ASN A 95 -0.08 -20.02 -2.41
C ASN A 95 -1.57 -20.03 -2.10
N LEU A 96 -2.18 -18.85 -2.15
CA LEU A 96 -3.59 -18.63 -1.87
C LEU A 96 -4.12 -17.56 -2.80
N THR A 97 -5.14 -17.85 -3.60
CA THR A 97 -5.88 -16.83 -4.34
C THR A 97 -6.73 -16.05 -3.33
N VAL A 98 -6.31 -14.83 -3.01
CA VAL A 98 -7.00 -13.97 -2.05
C VAL A 98 -8.09 -13.14 -2.71
N LEU A 99 -7.95 -12.81 -4.00
CA LEU A 99 -8.98 -12.20 -4.83
C LEU A 99 -8.96 -12.82 -6.22
N GLY A 100 -10.14 -13.10 -6.77
CA GLY A 100 -10.34 -13.54 -8.15
C GLY A 100 -11.66 -12.96 -8.61
N LEU A 101 -11.62 -11.83 -9.32
CA LEU A 101 -12.75 -10.96 -9.63
C LEU A 101 -12.91 -10.82 -11.13
N GLN A 102 -14.15 -10.87 -11.60
CA GLN A 102 -14.57 -10.45 -12.93
C GLN A 102 -15.91 -9.72 -12.82
N LEU A 103 -16.35 -9.11 -13.92
CA LEU A 103 -17.70 -8.56 -14.05
C LEU A 103 -18.50 -9.42 -15.02
N ASP A 104 -19.74 -9.74 -14.67
CA ASP A 104 -20.68 -10.35 -15.62
C ASP A 104 -21.25 -9.31 -16.61
N GLU A 105 -22.03 -9.79 -17.57
CA GLU A 105 -22.71 -8.96 -18.58
C GLU A 105 -23.69 -7.92 -17.98
N THR A 106 -24.05 -8.08 -16.70
CA THR A 106 -24.91 -7.15 -15.95
C THR A 106 -24.12 -6.26 -14.99
N ASN A 107 -22.79 -6.21 -15.13
CA ASN A 107 -21.86 -5.45 -14.30
C ASN A 107 -21.85 -5.88 -12.82
N ARG A 108 -22.15 -7.15 -12.52
CA ARG A 108 -22.04 -7.69 -11.17
C ARG A 108 -20.69 -8.37 -10.97
N ILE A 109 -20.15 -8.21 -9.77
CA ILE A 109 -18.91 -8.88 -9.36
C ILE A 109 -19.17 -10.38 -9.26
N VAL A 110 -18.38 -11.16 -10.01
CA VAL A 110 -18.37 -12.62 -9.96
C VAL A 110 -16.99 -13.13 -9.55
N PHE A 111 -16.98 -14.32 -8.94
CA PHE A 111 -15.77 -15.01 -8.48
C PHE A 111 -15.62 -16.31 -9.28
N PRO A 112 -14.94 -16.29 -10.42
CA PRO A 112 -14.87 -17.46 -11.28
C PRO A 112 -14.02 -18.56 -10.64
N GLU A 113 -14.38 -19.84 -10.87
CA GLU A 113 -13.60 -20.99 -10.38
C GLU A 113 -12.26 -21.12 -11.13
N ILE A 114 -12.24 -20.70 -12.39
CA ILE A 114 -11.08 -20.66 -13.27
C ILE A 114 -10.86 -19.21 -13.68
N ASN A 115 -9.67 -18.67 -13.44
CA ASN A 115 -9.34 -17.28 -13.77
C ASN A 115 -9.16 -17.07 -15.28
N THR A 116 -8.92 -15.81 -15.69
CA THR A 116 -8.72 -15.44 -17.10
C THR A 116 -7.53 -16.17 -17.76
N PHE A 117 -6.58 -16.64 -16.95
CA PHE A 117 -5.40 -17.39 -17.38
C PHE A 117 -5.63 -18.91 -17.47
N GLY A 118 -6.86 -19.38 -17.28
CA GLY A 118 -7.19 -20.80 -17.30
C GLY A 118 -6.72 -21.58 -16.07
N LEU A 119 -6.39 -20.90 -14.97
CA LEU A 119 -5.92 -21.51 -13.74
C LEU A 119 -7.02 -21.54 -12.66
N PRO A 120 -7.15 -22.63 -11.90
CA PRO A 120 -8.10 -22.69 -10.80
C PRO A 120 -7.68 -21.80 -9.64
N ALA A 121 -8.68 -21.27 -8.90
CA ALA A 121 -8.43 -20.55 -7.66
C ALA A 121 -7.73 -21.46 -6.63
N GLN A 122 -6.65 -20.95 -6.03
CA GLN A 122 -5.88 -21.71 -5.05
C GLN A 122 -6.44 -21.50 -3.65
N THR A 123 -6.90 -22.57 -3.00
CA THR A 123 -7.60 -22.51 -1.71
C THR A 123 -6.67 -22.38 -0.50
N GLY A 124 -5.36 -22.49 -0.71
CA GLY A 124 -4.37 -22.44 0.36
C GLY A 124 -4.24 -23.74 1.14
N ASP A 125 -3.52 -23.69 2.26
CA ASP A 125 -3.28 -24.81 3.18
C ASP A 125 -3.26 -24.31 4.64
N ALA A 126 -2.79 -25.13 5.60
CA ALA A 126 -2.73 -24.73 7.00
C ALA A 126 -1.83 -23.50 7.28
N ARG A 127 -1.00 -23.09 6.34
CA ARG A 127 -0.06 -21.95 6.42
C ARG A 127 -0.63 -20.66 5.86
N LEU A 128 -1.63 -20.78 4.99
CA LEU A 128 -2.29 -19.70 4.25
C LEU A 128 -3.73 -20.10 3.97
N GLY A 129 -4.72 -19.43 4.56
CA GLY A 129 -6.12 -19.81 4.38
C GLY A 129 -7.06 -18.62 4.29
N LEU A 130 -8.13 -18.75 3.50
CA LEU A 130 -9.24 -17.79 3.48
C LEU A 130 -10.16 -17.98 4.69
N ILE A 131 -10.74 -16.88 5.16
CA ILE A 131 -11.74 -16.87 6.22
C ILE A 131 -13.05 -16.32 5.67
N GLY A 132 -14.10 -17.12 5.77
CA GLY A 132 -15.46 -16.69 5.42
C GLY A 132 -15.64 -16.35 3.92
N LYS A 133 -16.61 -15.47 3.65
CA LYS A 133 -16.99 -15.03 2.31
C LYS A 133 -16.55 -13.58 2.05
N ALA A 134 -16.55 -13.17 0.80
CA ALA A 134 -16.30 -11.80 0.39
C ALA A 134 -17.35 -10.90 1.01
N ARG A 135 -16.90 -9.70 1.35
CA ARG A 135 -17.78 -8.58 1.58
C ARG A 135 -17.65 -7.66 0.37
N ILE A 136 -18.79 -7.21 -0.12
CA ILE A 136 -18.89 -6.28 -1.24
C ILE A 136 -19.51 -4.99 -0.69
N ASN A 137 -18.90 -3.85 -1.02
CA ASN A 137 -19.43 -2.54 -0.71
C ASN A 137 -19.45 -1.69 -1.97
N ASP A 138 -20.64 -1.33 -2.45
CA ASP A 138 -20.83 -0.50 -3.64
C ASP A 138 -21.00 1.00 -3.32
N GLN A 139 -20.76 1.40 -2.07
CA GLN A 139 -20.93 2.76 -1.58
C GLN A 139 -19.60 3.35 -1.09
N LEU A 140 -18.62 3.38 -1.99
CA LEU A 140 -17.33 4.00 -1.73
C LEU A 140 -17.02 5.08 -2.75
N VAL A 141 -16.00 5.88 -2.40
CA VAL A 141 -15.37 6.83 -3.31
C VAL A 141 -13.91 6.41 -3.46
N LEU A 142 -13.43 6.42 -4.69
CA LEU A 142 -12.02 6.29 -5.02
C LEU A 142 -11.53 7.66 -5.52
N ASP A 143 -10.57 8.23 -4.81
CA ASP A 143 -9.95 9.51 -5.17
C ASP A 143 -8.66 9.26 -5.96
N SER A 144 -8.35 10.05 -6.98
CA SER A 144 -7.07 9.95 -7.70
C SER A 144 -5.92 10.63 -6.96
N GLY A 145 -6.23 11.60 -6.09
CA GLY A 145 -5.26 12.56 -5.55
C GLY A 145 -5.25 13.89 -6.33
N TRP A 146 -5.66 13.88 -7.59
CA TRP A 146 -5.56 15.01 -8.52
C TRP A 146 -6.85 15.85 -8.60
N GLY A 147 -7.73 15.70 -7.61
CA GLY A 147 -9.04 16.38 -7.56
C GLY A 147 -10.19 15.53 -8.11
N ASP A 148 -9.89 14.45 -8.83
CA ASP A 148 -10.89 13.52 -9.32
C ASP A 148 -11.29 12.50 -8.24
N SER A 149 -12.59 12.19 -8.24
CA SER A 149 -13.21 11.23 -7.33
C SER A 149 -14.30 10.48 -8.09
N TRP A 150 -14.37 9.16 -7.93
CA TRP A 150 -15.35 8.33 -8.60
C TRP A 150 -16.11 7.44 -7.61
N PRO A 151 -17.42 7.18 -7.84
CA PRO A 151 -18.13 6.12 -7.15
C PRO A 151 -17.44 4.79 -7.41
N ALA A 152 -17.07 4.10 -6.34
CA ALA A 152 -16.25 2.90 -6.39
C ALA A 152 -16.89 1.75 -5.63
N ARG A 153 -16.43 0.55 -5.96
CA ARG A 153 -16.79 -0.71 -5.31
C ARG A 153 -15.58 -1.23 -4.53
N GLU A 154 -15.83 -1.93 -3.44
CA GLU A 154 -14.79 -2.67 -2.70
C GLU A 154 -15.17 -4.13 -2.59
N VAL A 155 -14.21 -4.99 -2.90
CA VAL A 155 -14.25 -6.40 -2.51
C VAL A 155 -13.23 -6.62 -1.42
N GLN A 156 -13.68 -7.10 -0.27
CA GLN A 156 -12.83 -7.44 0.87
C GLN A 156 -12.88 -8.93 1.17
N ARG A 157 -11.72 -9.52 1.47
CA ARG A 157 -11.56 -10.91 1.90
C ARG A 157 -10.68 -10.97 3.14
N SER A 158 -11.03 -11.84 4.07
CA SER A 158 -10.22 -12.16 5.24
C SER A 158 -9.36 -13.39 4.98
N PHE A 159 -8.15 -13.42 5.52
CA PHE A 159 -7.22 -14.54 5.41
C PHE A 159 -6.32 -14.67 6.66
N THR A 160 -5.77 -15.86 6.87
CA THR A 160 -4.76 -16.12 7.90
C THR A 160 -3.41 -16.42 7.28
N VAL A 161 -2.35 -16.07 8.01
CA VAL A 161 -0.97 -16.42 7.68
C VAL A 161 -0.31 -17.08 8.90
N THR A 162 0.64 -17.98 8.69
CA THR A 162 1.49 -18.49 9.78
C THR A 162 2.75 -17.65 9.96
N GLY A 163 3.01 -17.21 11.18
CA GLY A 163 4.24 -16.53 11.53
C GLY A 163 3.98 -15.55 12.67
N ASP A 164 5.04 -15.17 13.36
CA ASP A 164 4.97 -14.18 14.43
C ASP A 164 5.33 -12.82 13.83
N PHE A 165 4.30 -12.08 13.45
CA PHE A 165 4.41 -10.69 13.04
C PHE A 165 4.18 -9.78 14.24
N PRO A 166 5.11 -8.86 14.57
CA PRO A 166 4.84 -7.80 15.52
C PRO A 166 3.68 -6.93 15.02
N ASP A 167 2.97 -6.31 15.95
CA ASP A 167 1.93 -5.35 15.62
C ASP A 167 2.52 -4.18 14.79
N PRO A 168 1.82 -3.72 13.73
CA PRO A 168 2.20 -2.53 13.01
C PRO A 168 2.34 -1.31 13.92
N VAL A 169 3.35 -0.48 13.68
CA VAL A 169 3.71 0.65 14.56
C VAL A 169 2.61 1.69 14.70
N TRP A 170 1.66 1.75 13.77
CA TRP A 170 0.54 2.70 13.79
C TRP A 170 -0.66 2.23 14.62
N LEU A 171 -0.71 0.96 15.06
CA LEU A 171 -1.83 0.46 15.88
C LEU A 171 -1.91 1.15 17.26
N LYS A 172 -0.78 1.59 17.80
CA LYS A 172 -0.71 2.43 19.02
C LYS A 172 -1.16 3.88 18.78
N GLY A 173 -1.42 4.27 17.53
CA GLY A 173 -1.82 5.62 17.16
C GLY A 173 -3.27 5.96 17.53
N GLN A 174 -3.52 7.26 17.66
CA GLN A 174 -4.87 7.79 17.87
C GLN A 174 -5.73 7.59 16.60
N VAL A 175 -7.04 7.38 16.78
CA VAL A 175 -7.98 7.47 15.65
C VAL A 175 -8.12 8.93 15.27
N LEU A 176 -7.86 9.23 14.00
CA LEU A 176 -7.84 10.57 13.45
C LEU A 176 -9.19 10.93 12.86
N GLU A 177 -9.52 12.22 12.94
CA GLU A 177 -10.68 12.81 12.26
C GLU A 177 -10.19 13.81 11.22
N ASN A 178 -10.87 13.85 10.07
CA ASN A 178 -10.57 14.81 9.01
C ASN A 178 -11.06 16.21 9.38
N THR A 179 -10.27 16.91 10.18
CA THR A 179 -10.51 18.30 10.61
C THR A 179 -9.49 19.25 9.98
N PRO A 180 -9.78 20.56 9.86
CA PRO A 180 -8.81 21.54 9.38
C PRO A 180 -7.51 21.55 10.19
N GLN A 181 -7.58 21.36 11.51
CA GLN A 181 -6.39 21.29 12.37
C GLN A 181 -5.55 20.06 12.05
N MET A 182 -6.17 18.88 11.91
CA MET A 182 -5.45 17.65 11.56
C MET A 182 -4.73 17.79 10.21
N ARG A 183 -5.38 18.40 9.22
CA ARG A 183 -4.77 18.70 7.91
C ARG A 183 -3.57 19.65 8.04
N ALA A 184 -3.69 20.74 8.80
CA ALA A 184 -2.57 21.65 9.02
C ALA A 184 -1.39 20.96 9.72
N ASP A 185 -1.66 20.14 10.73
CA ASP A 185 -0.64 19.37 11.45
C ASP A 185 0.01 18.31 10.54
N LEU A 186 -0.75 17.68 9.64
CA LEU A 186 -0.23 16.73 8.66
C LEU A 186 0.69 17.42 7.64
N LEU A 187 0.27 18.58 7.12
CA LEU A 187 1.09 19.38 6.21
C LEU A 187 2.40 19.79 6.88
N ALA A 188 2.36 20.20 8.15
CA ALA A 188 3.56 20.50 8.93
C ALA A 188 4.48 19.27 9.06
N ALA A 189 3.93 18.07 9.26
CA ALA A 189 4.70 16.84 9.32
C ALA A 189 5.41 16.52 7.99
N TYR A 190 4.75 16.74 6.85
CA TYR A 190 5.38 16.62 5.53
C TYR A 190 6.46 17.67 5.30
N ALA A 191 6.22 18.94 5.68
CA ALA A 191 7.22 20.00 5.57
C ALA A 191 8.46 19.71 6.43
N ASP A 192 8.27 19.17 7.63
CA ASP A 192 9.38 18.75 8.50
C ASP A 192 10.16 17.57 7.91
N LEU A 193 9.47 16.56 7.39
CA LEU A 193 10.11 15.42 6.73
C LEU A 193 10.90 15.88 5.49
N HIS A 194 10.30 16.73 4.66
CA HIS A 194 10.96 17.33 3.49
C HIS A 194 12.23 18.07 3.90
N ARG A 195 12.19 18.90 4.93
CA ARG A 195 13.35 19.61 5.47
C ARG A 195 14.44 18.65 5.97
N VAL A 196 14.07 17.56 6.63
CA VAL A 196 15.02 16.52 7.08
C VAL A 196 15.73 15.87 5.88
N ILE A 197 14.99 15.51 4.84
CA ILE A 197 15.53 14.92 3.60
C ILE A 197 16.43 15.94 2.87
N ALA A 198 15.95 17.17 2.68
CA ALA A 198 16.68 18.25 2.02
C ALA A 198 18.00 18.59 2.71
N GLY A 199 18.09 18.41 4.03
CA GLY A 199 19.32 18.60 4.80
C GLY A 199 20.39 17.55 4.52
N GLY A 200 20.03 16.38 3.97
CA GLY A 200 20.97 15.31 3.63
C GLY A 200 21.65 14.65 4.84
N ASP A 201 21.14 14.88 6.06
CA ASP A 201 21.65 14.25 7.28
C ASP A 201 21.05 12.85 7.44
N GLU A 202 21.81 11.83 7.08
CA GLU A 202 21.40 10.42 7.19
C GLU A 202 20.96 10.02 8.60
N ALA A 203 21.54 10.61 9.65
CA ALA A 203 21.16 10.31 11.03
C ALA A 203 19.77 10.88 11.35
N ALA A 204 19.48 12.10 10.88
CA ALA A 204 18.17 12.72 11.03
C ALA A 204 17.09 11.98 10.22
N ILE A 205 17.39 11.56 8.99
CA ILE A 205 16.47 10.74 8.18
C ILE A 205 16.23 9.39 8.87
N THR A 206 17.29 8.72 9.33
CA THR A 206 17.17 7.46 10.06
C THR A 206 16.32 7.60 11.32
N GLU A 207 16.45 8.69 12.05
CA GLU A 207 15.60 8.95 13.22
C GLU A 207 14.13 9.16 12.83
N ALA A 208 13.85 9.89 11.74
CA ALA A 208 12.49 10.12 11.27
C ALA A 208 11.75 8.82 10.88
N TYR A 209 12.48 7.86 10.29
CA TYR A 209 11.95 6.56 9.85
C TYR A 209 12.19 5.41 10.84
N ARG A 210 12.84 5.67 11.99
CA ARG A 210 13.37 4.63 12.88
C ARG A 210 12.35 3.52 13.19
N GLU A 211 11.16 3.91 13.64
CA GLU A 211 10.15 2.94 14.09
C GLU A 211 9.67 2.06 12.94
N VAL A 212 9.32 2.67 11.80
CA VAL A 212 8.81 1.91 10.64
C VAL A 212 9.89 1.02 10.04
N TRP A 213 11.14 1.47 9.99
CA TRP A 213 12.26 0.65 9.49
C TRP A 213 12.68 -0.45 10.45
N GLN A 214 12.60 -0.23 11.77
CA GLN A 214 12.77 -1.30 12.74
C GLN A 214 11.69 -2.38 12.58
N HIS A 215 10.43 -1.96 12.41
CA HIS A 215 9.34 -2.88 12.14
C HIS A 215 9.59 -3.67 10.84
N THR A 216 9.95 -2.98 9.75
CA THR A 216 10.31 -3.63 8.47
C THR A 216 11.49 -4.57 8.61
N ALA A 217 12.52 -4.21 9.38
CA ALA A 217 13.68 -5.05 9.57
C ALA A 217 13.31 -6.40 10.22
N VAL A 218 12.39 -6.37 11.19
CA VAL A 218 11.89 -7.58 11.86
C VAL A 218 10.98 -8.36 10.91
N THR A 219 9.95 -7.74 10.34
CA THR A 219 8.92 -8.47 9.58
C THR A 219 9.45 -9.02 8.26
N ALA A 220 10.40 -8.35 7.60
CA ALA A 220 11.02 -8.78 6.36
C ALA A 220 12.34 -9.56 6.56
N ASN A 221 12.62 -10.02 7.78
CA ASN A 221 13.76 -10.89 8.11
C ASN A 221 15.15 -10.28 7.83
N PHE A 222 15.30 -8.96 7.92
CA PHE A 222 16.61 -8.30 7.94
C PHE A 222 17.30 -8.40 9.31
N GLY A 223 16.54 -8.72 10.36
CA GLY A 223 17.04 -8.92 11.73
C GLY A 223 17.03 -7.63 12.53
N THR A 224 17.92 -6.68 12.19
CA THR A 224 18.03 -5.39 12.88
C THR A 224 17.88 -4.21 11.93
N LEU A 225 17.66 -3.01 12.47
CA LEU A 225 17.63 -1.77 11.69
C LEU A 225 18.90 -1.59 10.87
N GLU A 226 20.07 -1.84 11.46
CA GLU A 226 21.36 -1.74 10.78
C GLU A 226 21.44 -2.73 9.62
N GLY A 227 20.98 -3.96 9.82
CA GLY A 227 20.92 -4.97 8.75
C GLY A 227 19.97 -4.58 7.62
N PHE A 228 18.86 -3.90 7.94
CA PHE A 228 17.96 -3.34 6.92
C PHE A 228 18.61 -2.17 6.16
N LEU A 229 19.21 -1.21 6.87
CA LEU A 229 19.87 -0.05 6.27
C LEU A 229 21.02 -0.47 5.34
N GLU A 230 21.81 -1.46 5.75
CA GLU A 230 22.91 -2.01 4.93
C GLU A 230 22.37 -2.67 3.65
N LYS A 231 21.40 -3.59 3.78
CA LYS A 231 20.95 -4.45 2.67
C LYS A 231 19.95 -3.77 1.73
N ALA A 232 19.00 -3.01 2.27
CA ALA A 232 17.99 -2.31 1.48
C ALA A 232 18.49 -0.94 0.99
N SER A 233 19.50 -0.36 1.66
CA SER A 233 20.10 0.93 1.30
C SER A 233 19.07 2.07 1.04
N PRO A 234 18.05 2.26 1.90
CA PRO A 234 16.99 3.25 1.64
C PRO A 234 17.52 4.70 1.56
N MET A 235 18.66 4.99 2.20
CA MET A 235 19.33 6.30 2.14
C MET A 235 19.62 6.76 0.71
N LYS A 236 19.92 5.83 -0.20
CA LYS A 236 20.21 6.17 -1.60
C LYS A 236 19.00 6.76 -2.32
N GLN A 237 17.79 6.42 -1.88
CA GLN A 237 16.54 6.95 -2.44
C GLN A 237 16.07 8.22 -1.73
N LEU A 238 16.50 8.45 -0.49
CA LEU A 238 16.06 9.56 0.37
C LEU A 238 17.10 10.67 0.51
N ALA A 239 18.08 10.74 -0.38
CA ALA A 239 19.05 11.83 -0.42
C ALA A 239 18.50 13.04 -1.21
N PRO A 240 18.99 14.28 -0.97
CA PRO A 240 18.61 15.45 -1.77
C PRO A 240 18.80 15.25 -3.28
N VAL A 241 19.80 14.46 -3.65
CA VAL A 241 19.96 13.89 -4.98
C VAL A 241 19.93 12.38 -4.84
N ASN A 242 18.93 11.73 -5.43
CA ASN A 242 18.73 10.29 -5.26
C ASN A 242 19.70 9.47 -6.13
N ALA A 243 19.64 8.15 -6.03
CA ALA A 243 20.48 7.21 -6.78
C ALA A 243 20.36 7.34 -8.31
N ALA A 244 19.23 7.86 -8.81
CA ALA A 244 18.97 8.10 -10.23
C ALA A 244 19.52 9.46 -10.72
N GLY A 245 20.09 10.27 -9.82
CA GLY A 245 20.56 11.62 -10.13
C GLY A 245 19.45 12.67 -10.17
N GLU A 246 18.24 12.32 -9.72
CA GLU A 246 17.11 13.24 -9.63
C GLU A 246 17.23 14.08 -8.36
N THR A 247 16.80 15.35 -8.45
CA THR A 247 16.89 16.29 -7.33
C THR A 247 15.54 16.40 -6.64
N LEU A 248 15.56 16.42 -5.31
CA LEU A 248 14.40 16.69 -4.47
C LEU A 248 13.80 18.06 -4.85
N GLN A 249 12.54 18.06 -5.24
CA GLN A 249 11.81 19.28 -5.57
C GLN A 249 11.26 19.95 -4.31
N PRO A 250 10.86 21.24 -4.35
CA PRO A 250 10.01 21.80 -3.31
C PRO A 250 8.79 20.92 -3.05
N LEU A 251 8.27 20.95 -1.82
CA LEU A 251 7.07 20.20 -1.46
C LEU A 251 5.93 20.54 -2.43
N ASP A 252 5.42 19.54 -3.14
CA ASP A 252 4.43 19.72 -4.19
C ASP A 252 3.03 19.39 -3.65
N LEU A 253 2.14 20.38 -3.69
CA LEU A 253 0.74 20.22 -3.32
C LEU A 253 -0.09 20.58 -4.53
N VAL A 254 -0.42 19.57 -5.32
CA VAL A 254 -1.17 19.67 -6.59
C VAL A 254 -2.39 20.59 -6.49
N LEU A 255 -3.18 20.45 -5.42
CA LEU A 255 -4.40 21.23 -5.20
C LEU A 255 -4.15 22.46 -4.29
N GLY A 256 -2.92 22.69 -3.87
CA GLY A 256 -2.53 23.74 -2.93
C GLY A 256 -2.69 23.35 -1.46
N GLU A 257 -2.12 24.19 -0.59
CA GLU A 257 -2.03 23.94 0.87
C GLU A 257 -3.38 23.79 1.58
N LYS A 258 -4.48 24.30 1.00
CA LYS A 258 -5.81 24.24 1.62
C LYS A 258 -6.67 23.10 1.08
N ASP A 259 -6.40 22.65 -0.15
CA ASP A 259 -7.30 21.78 -0.89
C ASP A 259 -6.66 20.42 -1.25
N PHE A 260 -5.49 20.09 -0.69
CA PHE A 260 -4.89 18.77 -0.87
C PHE A 260 -5.82 17.63 -0.43
N GLN A 261 -5.80 16.51 -1.16
CA GLN A 261 -6.55 15.32 -0.79
C GLN A 261 -5.77 14.51 0.26
N ILE A 262 -6.50 13.84 1.15
CA ILE A 262 -5.92 12.93 2.14
C ILE A 262 -6.54 11.56 2.00
N GLN A 263 -5.75 10.54 2.31
CA GLN A 263 -6.22 9.17 2.41
C GLN A 263 -6.10 8.70 3.86
N MET A 264 -7.23 8.29 4.44
CA MET A 264 -7.31 7.66 5.76
C MET A 264 -7.23 6.13 5.62
N MET A 265 -6.47 5.50 6.50
CA MET A 265 -6.10 4.09 6.45
C MET A 265 -5.97 3.50 7.86
N GLY A 266 -5.80 2.18 7.96
CA GLY A 266 -5.56 1.48 9.22
C GLY A 266 -6.67 1.71 10.24
N GLY A 267 -7.93 1.74 9.80
CA GLY A 267 -9.07 2.06 10.66
C GLY A 267 -9.02 3.50 11.22
N GLY A 268 -8.53 4.44 10.41
CA GLY A 268 -8.43 5.86 10.74
C GLY A 268 -7.21 6.26 11.57
N ARG A 269 -6.24 5.37 11.79
CA ARG A 269 -5.00 5.67 12.55
C ARG A 269 -3.84 6.14 11.68
N LEU A 270 -3.93 5.85 10.38
CA LEU A 270 -2.98 6.32 9.38
C LEU A 270 -3.63 7.37 8.49
N VAL A 271 -2.84 8.37 8.12
CA VAL A 271 -3.22 9.39 7.15
C VAL A 271 -2.03 9.74 6.26
N ARG A 272 -2.28 9.99 4.98
CA ARG A 272 -1.30 10.56 4.03
C ARG A 272 -1.94 11.62 3.15
N ILE A 273 -1.11 12.45 2.53
CA ILE A 273 -1.51 13.32 1.41
C ILE A 273 -1.43 12.50 0.12
N ILE A 274 -2.39 12.69 -0.79
CA ILE A 274 -2.39 12.07 -2.13
C ILE A 274 -2.62 13.15 -3.21
N PRO A 275 -1.84 13.15 -4.32
CA PRO A 275 -0.65 12.33 -4.56
C PRO A 275 0.48 12.67 -3.57
N ASP A 276 1.55 11.86 -3.59
CA ASP A 276 2.67 12.00 -2.65
C ASP A 276 3.40 13.34 -2.87
N PRO A 277 3.51 14.22 -1.86
CA PRO A 277 3.99 15.59 -2.05
C PRO A 277 5.52 15.74 -2.04
N ILE A 278 6.25 14.70 -1.62
CA ILE A 278 7.73 14.69 -1.59
C ILE A 278 8.21 13.93 -2.81
N ILE A 279 8.72 14.68 -3.79
CA ILE A 279 9.08 14.18 -5.12
C ILE A 279 10.51 14.56 -5.52
N TRP A 280 11.11 13.72 -6.34
CA TRP A 280 12.38 13.92 -7.03
C TRP A 280 12.11 13.97 -8.54
N SER A 281 12.82 14.85 -9.23
CA SER A 281 12.80 14.89 -10.69
C SER A 281 14.16 15.29 -11.26
N ALA A 282 14.47 14.83 -12.47
CA ALA A 282 15.67 15.26 -13.20
C ALA A 282 15.54 16.71 -13.70
N VAL A 283 14.30 17.14 -13.99
CA VAL A 283 13.97 18.49 -14.46
C VAL A 283 12.82 19.04 -13.62
N PRO A 284 12.91 20.27 -13.08
CA PRO A 284 11.79 20.89 -12.37
C PRO A 284 10.53 20.97 -13.24
N GLY A 285 9.39 20.50 -12.70
CA GLY A 285 8.11 20.47 -13.42
C GLY A 285 7.95 19.34 -14.45
N SER A 286 8.80 18.31 -14.40
CA SER A 286 8.63 17.08 -15.19
C SER A 286 7.42 16.28 -14.71
N ASP A 287 6.65 15.71 -15.64
CA ASP A 287 5.57 14.75 -15.33
C ASP A 287 6.13 13.38 -14.89
N HIS A 288 7.40 13.09 -15.19
CA HIS A 288 8.12 11.93 -14.68
C HIS A 288 8.83 12.29 -13.38
N VAL A 289 8.33 11.74 -12.29
CA VAL A 289 8.84 11.97 -10.94
C VAL A 289 8.96 10.65 -10.17
N THR A 290 9.93 10.59 -9.27
CA THR A 290 9.99 9.58 -8.22
C THR A 290 9.43 10.21 -6.95
N SER A 291 8.59 9.52 -6.19
CA SER A 291 8.08 10.02 -4.91
C SER A 291 8.47 9.11 -3.75
N THR A 292 8.42 9.65 -2.53
CA THR A 292 8.39 8.81 -1.33
C THR A 292 6.98 8.72 -0.80
N ASN A 293 6.48 7.50 -0.70
CA ASN A 293 5.13 7.23 -0.29
C ASN A 293 5.09 6.85 1.20
N VAL A 294 4.63 7.78 2.04
CA VAL A 294 4.58 7.59 3.49
C VAL A 294 3.22 7.95 4.05
N ALA A 295 2.80 7.20 5.07
CA ALA A 295 1.63 7.52 5.87
C ALA A 295 2.04 7.76 7.33
N PHE A 296 1.40 8.74 7.95
CA PHE A 296 1.65 9.16 9.31
C PHE A 296 0.57 8.67 10.26
N TYR A 297 0.95 8.36 11.50
CA TYR A 297 0.04 8.20 12.62
C TYR A 297 0.33 9.25 13.68
N ARG A 298 -0.66 9.56 14.53
CA ARG A 298 -0.46 10.46 15.68
C ARG A 298 -0.18 9.65 16.94
N ASP A 299 0.98 9.87 17.54
CA ASP A 299 1.40 9.21 18.78
C ASP A 299 0.64 9.72 20.02
N ALA A 300 0.94 9.14 21.19
CA ALA A 300 0.30 9.52 22.45
C ALA A 300 0.61 10.97 22.87
N ASP A 301 1.73 11.54 22.40
CA ASP A 301 2.12 12.92 22.66
C ASP A 301 1.47 13.91 21.67
N GLY A 302 0.67 13.41 20.71
CA GLY A 302 0.03 14.21 19.68
C GLY A 302 0.92 14.53 18.48
N ARG A 303 2.10 13.92 18.37
CA ARG A 303 3.02 14.16 17.25
C ARG A 303 2.77 13.18 16.12
N PHE A 304 2.87 13.67 14.88
CA PHE A 304 2.86 12.81 13.72
C PHE A 304 4.20 12.08 13.56
N ARG A 305 4.12 10.77 13.36
CA ARG A 305 5.25 9.86 13.15
C ARG A 305 4.97 9.02 11.91
N ILE A 306 6.02 8.63 11.18
CA ILE A 306 5.87 7.75 10.03
C ILE A 306 5.43 6.38 10.52
N GLY A 307 4.26 5.94 10.07
CA GLY A 307 3.66 4.65 10.45
C GLY A 307 3.77 3.58 9.38
N ALA A 308 3.85 3.97 8.12
CA ALA A 308 4.00 3.05 7.00
C ALA A 308 4.76 3.72 5.86
N VAL A 309 5.55 2.92 5.13
CA VAL A 309 6.15 3.27 3.84
C VAL A 309 5.45 2.41 2.80
N LEU A 310 4.83 3.03 1.80
CA LEU A 310 3.96 2.38 0.82
C LEU A 310 4.69 2.19 -0.52
N PHE A 311 4.12 1.37 -1.42
CA PHE A 311 4.63 1.18 -2.79
C PHE A 311 3.90 2.04 -3.81
#